data_AF-A0A370IR13-F1
#
_entry.id   AF-A0A370IR13-F1
#
_cell.length_a   1.000
_cell.length_b   1.000
_cell.length_c   1.000
_cell.angle_alpha   90.00
_cell.angle_beta   90.00
_cell.angle_gamma   90.00
#
_symmetry.space_group_name_H-M   'P 1'
#
loop_
_entity.id
_entity.type
_entity.pdbx_description
1 polymer ?
#
loop_
_entity_poly.entity_id
_entity_poly.type
_entity_poly.pdbx_seq_one_letter_code
_entity_poly.pdbx_strand_id
1 'polypeptide(L)' 'MFALTRDKLLLVAILFVGIAGSGIARRALGELGYNEVGRIVFMLGYAGMVVAIWYGWIRPLDITGPTEE' A
#
# COMPACT_ATOMS: atom_id res chain seq x y z
N MET A 1 -17.47 3.66 -19.08
CA MET A 1 -17.20 4.55 -17.93
C MET A 1 -16.64 3.71 -16.80
N PHE A 2 -15.51 4.10 -16.20
CA PHE A 2 -14.94 3.37 -15.07
C PHE A 2 -15.85 3.53 -13.84
N ALA A 3 -16.62 2.51 -13.50
CA ALA A 3 -17.39 2.50 -12.26
C ALA A 3 -16.42 2.40 -11.06
N LEU A 4 -16.54 3.36 -10.14
CA LEU A 4 -15.75 3.44 -8.91
C LEU A 4 -16.42 2.55 -7.86
N THR A 5 -16.01 1.29 -7.80
CA THR A 5 -16.53 0.33 -6.81
C THR A 5 -15.85 0.55 -5.47
N ARG A 6 -16.51 0.10 -4.38
CA ARG A 6 -15.94 0.15 -3.02
C ARG A 6 -14.55 -0.50 -2.96
N ASP A 7 -14.37 -1.60 -3.68
CA ASP A 7 -13.11 -2.34 -3.71
C ASP A 7 -11.98 -1.55 -4.37
N LYS A 8 -12.25 -0.92 -5.52
CA LYS A 8 -11.30 -0.02 -6.19
C LYS A 8 -10.96 1.19 -5.33
N LEU A 9 -11.95 1.77 -4.66
CA LEU A 9 -11.74 2.88 -3.72
C LEU A 9 -10.82 2.48 -2.58
N LEU A 10 -11.02 1.29 -2.01
CA LEU A 10 -10.22 0.79 -0.91
C LEU A 10 -8.77 0.54 -1.37
N LEU A 11 -8.57 -0.04 -2.55
CA LEU A 11 -7.25 -0.20 -3.15
C LEU A 11 -6.54 1.15 -3.35
N VAL A 12 -7.23 2.13 -3.93
CA VAL A 12 -6.69 3.50 -4.11
C VAL A 12 -6.34 4.14 -2.76
N ALA A 13 -7.19 3.98 -1.75
CA ALA A 13 -6.95 4.52 -0.42
C ALA A 13 -5.72 3.89 0.23
N ILE A 14 -5.56 2.56 0.13
CA ILE A 14 -4.38 1.85 0.64
C ILE A 14 -3.11 2.33 -0.05
N LEU A 15 -3.10 2.44 -1.38
CA LEU A 15 -1.96 2.94 -2.13
C LEU A 15 -1.61 4.38 -1.74
N PHE A 16 -2.63 5.24 -1.62
CA PHE A 16 -2.44 6.62 -1.23
C PHE A 16 -1.87 6.75 0.18
N VAL A 17 -2.42 6.04 1.17
CA VAL A 17 -1.92 6.05 2.55
C VAL A 17 -0.50 5.47 2.63
N GLY A 18 -0.27 4.35 1.95
CA GLY A 18 0.99 3.62 1.97
C GLY A 18 2.18 4.39 1.39
N ILE A 19 1.95 5.20 0.36
CA ILE A 19 3.01 5.94 -0.34
C ILE A 19 2.93 7.44 -0.03
N ALA A 20 1.82 8.10 -0.40
CA ALA A 20 1.71 9.55 -0.29
C ALA A 20 1.55 9.97 1.18
N GLY A 21 0.64 9.33 1.92
CA GLY A 21 0.39 9.63 3.33
C GLY A 21 1.63 9.41 4.21
N SER A 22 2.27 8.24 4.07
CA SER A 22 3.50 7.93 4.79
C SER A 22 4.67 8.85 4.39
N GLY A 23 4.75 9.26 3.11
CA GLY A 23 5.76 10.19 2.61
C GLY A 23 5.61 11.60 3.19
N ILE A 24 4.37 12.10 3.30
CA ILE A 24 4.06 13.36 3.98
C ILE A 24 4.45 13.28 5.45
N ALA A 25 4.10 12.18 6.13
CA ALA A 25 4.46 11.97 7.54
C ALA A 25 5.98 11.94 7.74
N ARG A 26 6.72 11.24 6.86
CA ARG A 26 8.20 11.23 6.87
C ARG A 26 8.77 12.63 6.72
N ARG A 27 8.24 13.42 5.80
CA ARG A 27 8.70 14.80 5.57
C ARG A 27 8.48 15.64 6.82
N ALA A 28 7.27 15.64 7.37
CA ALA A 28 6.93 16.40 8.57
C ALA A 28 7.84 16.01 9.75
N LEU A 29 8.09 14.72 9.95
CA LEU A 29 9.03 14.23 10.98
C LEU A 29 10.47 14.71 10.72
N GLY A 30 10.91 14.75 9.47
CA GLY A 30 12.22 15.29 9.09
C GLY A 30 12.34 16.79 9.35
N GLU A 31 11.31 17.57 9.05
CA GLU A 31 11.25 19.02 9.34
C GLU A 31 11.32 19.32 10.85
N LEU A 32 10.86 18.37 11.68
CA LEU A 32 10.97 18.41 13.15
C LEU A 32 12.30 17.84 13.70
N GLY A 33 13.21 17.39 12.82
CA GLY A 33 14.51 16.79 13.21
C GLY A 33 14.49 15.28 13.45
N TYR A 34 13.33 14.63 13.43
CA TYR A 34 13.15 13.18 13.65
C TYR A 34 13.35 12.34 12.38
N ASN A 35 14.47 12.54 11.67
CA ASN A 35 14.72 11.91 10.37
C ASN A 35 14.67 10.37 10.39
N GLU A 36 15.26 9.74 11.41
CA GLU A 36 15.26 8.28 11.53
C GLU A 36 13.86 7.72 11.80
N VAL A 37 13.09 8.38 12.68
CA VAL A 37 11.69 8.02 12.95
C VAL A 37 10.85 8.17 11.68
N GLY A 38 11.02 9.27 10.94
CA GLY A 38 10.34 9.49 9.67
C GLY A 38 10.64 8.40 8.64
N ARG A 39 11.89 7.91 8.59
CA ARG A 39 12.27 6.78 7.73
C ARG A 39 11.54 5.49 8.15
N ILE A 40 11.51 5.19 9.45
CA ILE A 40 10.81 4.00 9.98
C ILE A 40 9.31 4.07 9.66
N VAL A 41 8.67 5.22 9.88
CA VAL A 41 7.25 5.45 9.56
C VAL A 41 6.98 5.20 8.08
N PHE A 42 7.84 5.70 7.18
CA PHE A 42 7.69 5.44 5.76
C PHE A 42 7.84 3.96 5.41
N MET A 43 8.86 3.29 5.95
CA MET A 43 9.09 1.86 5.71
C MET A 43 7.91 1.02 6.18
N LEU A 44 7.36 1.29 7.37
CA LEU A 44 6.19 0.60 7.90
C LEU A 44 4.93 0.88 7.08
N GLY A 45 4.73 2.13 6.65
CA GLY A 45 3.61 2.49 5.78
C GLY A 45 3.66 1.75 4.45
N TYR A 46 4.84 1.71 3.81
CA TYR A 46 5.03 1.01 2.54
C TYR A 46 4.92 -0.51 2.69
N ALA A 47 5.58 -1.10 3.69
CA ALA A 47 5.52 -2.54 3.96
C ALA A 47 4.09 -2.98 4.33
N GLY A 48 3.40 -2.21 5.17
CA GLY A 48 2.00 -2.45 5.54
C GLY A 48 1.07 -2.40 4.33
N MET A 49 1.28 -1.44 3.43
CA MET A 49 0.53 -1.37 2.16
C MET A 49 0.75 -2.61 1.30
N VAL A 50 2.00 -3.05 1.11
CA VAL A 50 2.32 -4.26 0.34
C VAL A 50 1.62 -5.48 0.94
N VAL A 51 1.70 -5.66 2.26
CA VAL A 51 1.04 -6.78 2.96
C VAL A 51 -0.49 -6.71 2.82
N ALA A 52 -1.09 -5.52 2.94
CA ALA A 52 -2.53 -5.34 2.80
C ALA A 52 -3.02 -5.67 1.39
N ILE A 53 -2.30 -5.20 0.35
CA ILE A 53 -2.62 -5.51 -1.04
C ILE A 53 -2.46 -7.00 -1.32
N TRP A 54 -1.35 -7.59 -0.84
CA TRP A 54 -1.12 -9.02 -0.98
C TRP A 54 -2.25 -9.82 -0.35
N TYR A 55 -2.62 -9.53 0.89
CA TYR A 55 -3.65 -10.29 1.60
C TYR A 55 -5.05 -10.11 1.02
N GLY A 56 -5.40 -8.90 0.58
CA GLY A 56 -6.74 -8.59 0.06
C GLY A 56 -7.00 -9.03 -1.38
N TRP A 57 -6.00 -8.92 -2.26
CA TRP A 57 -6.19 -9.10 -3.70
C TRP A 57 -5.32 -10.19 -4.33
N ILE A 58 -4.11 -10.44 -3.83
CA ILE A 58 -3.17 -11.38 -4.48
C ILE A 58 -3.32 -12.80 -3.90
N ARG A 59 -3.25 -12.93 -2.57
CA ARG A 59 -3.34 -14.18 -1.83
C ARG A 59 -4.60 -15.02 -2.13
N PRO A 60 -5.79 -14.44 -2.37
CA PRO A 60 -6.97 -15.24 -2.72
C PRO A 60 -7.03 -15.66 -4.20
N LEU A 61 -6.10 -15.21 -5.06
CA LEU A 61 -6.08 -15.63 -6.46
C LEU A 61 -5.65 -17.10 -6.54
N ASP A 62 -6.45 -17.89 -7.24
CA ASP A 62 -6.09 -19.26 -7.61
C ASP A 62 -5.26 -19.22 -8.89
N ILE A 63 -3.94 -19.15 -8.72
CA ILE A 63 -2.99 -19.04 -9.82
C ILE A 63 -2.55 -20.45 -10.20
N THR A 64 -3.16 -20.99 -11.25
CA THR A 64 -2.84 -22.32 -11.80
C THR A 64 -2.02 -22.23 -13.08
N GLY A 65 -1.28 -23.29 -13.39
CA GLY A 65 -0.57 -23.44 -14.66
C GLY A 65 -1.51 -23.82 -15.81
N PRO A 66 -1.03 -23.78 -17.06
CA PRO A 66 -1.80 -24.25 -18.21
C PRO A 66 -2.21 -25.71 -18.03
N THR A 67 -3.47 -26.03 -18.33
CA THR A 67 -3.92 -27.42 -18.45
C THR A 67 -3.48 -27.97 -19.80
N GLU A 68 -2.87 -29.16 -19.81
CA GLU A 68 -2.58 -29.91 -21.03
C GLU A 68 -3.92 -30.36 -21.65
N GLU A 69 -4.24 -29.90 -22.87
CA GLU A 69 -5.28 -30.51 -23.72
C GLU A 69 -4.70 -31.68 -24.52
#